data_AF-A0A2V6MHB5-F1
#
_entry.id   AF-A0A2V6MHB5-F1
#
_cell.length_a   1.000
_cell.length_b   1.000
_cell.length_c   1.000
_cell.angle_alpha   90.00
_cell.angle_beta   90.00
_cell.angle_gamma   90.00
#
_symmetry.space_group_name_H-M   'P 1'
#
loop_
_entity.id
_entity.type
_entity.pdbx_description
1 polymer ?
#
loop_
_entity_poly.entity_id
_entity_poly.type
_entity_poly.pdbx_seq_one_letter_code
_entity_poly.pdbx_strand_id
1 'polypeptide(L)'
;MLSRLKDEYQTAGNAALFDLLKQLLPDEPGSPSQADIAARLGMTENAIRQAFYRFRQRYQSLLREEIAHTVATPGDIEDELRHLIAVLEA
;
A
#
# COMPACT_ATOMS: atom_id res chain seq x y z
N MET A 1 0.73 8.61 6.75
CA MET A 1 1.08 7.24 6.33
C MET A 1 1.57 7.12 4.87
N LEU A 2 0.71 7.40 3.88
CA LEU A 2 1.04 7.23 2.45
C LEU A 2 2.18 8.16 1.97
N SER A 3 2.31 9.35 2.57
CA SER A 3 3.45 10.25 2.37
C SER A 3 4.78 9.61 2.78
N ARG A 4 4.84 8.98 3.95
CA ARG A 4 6.04 8.28 4.43
C ARG A 4 6.45 7.12 3.52
N LEU A 5 5.46 6.35 3.03
CA LEU A 5 5.71 5.29 2.05
C LEU A 5 6.23 5.87 0.71
N LYS A 6 5.71 7.02 0.28
CA LYS A 6 6.19 7.74 -0.90
C LYS A 6 7.66 8.13 -0.74
N ASP A 7 8.03 8.69 0.41
CA ASP A 7 9.40 9.13 0.68
C ASP A 7 10.40 7.96 0.70
N GLU A 8 10.00 6.80 1.25
CA GLU A 8 10.78 5.56 1.22
C GLU A 8 11.07 5.13 -0.24
N TYR A 9 10.05 5.11 -1.09
CA TYR A 9 10.20 4.76 -2.50
C TYR A 9 11.00 5.80 -3.29
N GLN A 10 10.82 7.09 -3.01
CA GLN A 10 11.57 8.16 -3.65
C GLN A 10 13.06 8.06 -3.33
N THR A 11 13.40 7.85 -2.05
CA THR A 11 14.79 7.68 -1.59
C THR A 11 15.46 6.46 -2.23
N ALA A 12 14.68 5.40 -2.48
CA ALA A 12 15.14 4.20 -3.16
C ALA A 12 15.18 4.31 -4.71
N GLY A 13 14.88 5.48 -5.29
CA GLY A 13 14.83 5.68 -6.75
C GLY A 13 13.61 5.05 -7.44
N ASN A 14 12.61 4.62 -6.68
CA ASN A 14 11.44 3.88 -7.14
C ASN A 14 10.17 4.73 -7.18
N ALA A 15 10.29 6.04 -7.39
CA ALA A 15 9.16 6.98 -7.39
C ALA A 15 8.07 6.59 -8.42
N ALA A 16 8.47 6.25 -9.65
CA ALA A 16 7.53 5.82 -10.69
C ALA A 16 6.79 4.52 -10.34
N LEU A 17 7.49 3.59 -9.69
CA LEU A 17 6.89 2.34 -9.21
C LEU A 17 5.86 2.63 -8.11
N PHE A 18 6.15 3.55 -7.18
CA PHE A 18 5.20 3.97 -6.14
C PHE A 18 3.92 4.54 -6.76
N ASP A 19 4.03 5.46 -7.72
CA ASP A 19 2.86 6.12 -8.31
C ASP A 19 1.93 5.13 -9.03
N LEU A 20 2.50 4.08 -9.65
CA LEU A 20 1.73 3.02 -10.31
C LEU A 20 1.16 2.01 -9.32
N LEU A 21 1.92 1.57 -8.31
CA LEU A 21 1.42 0.64 -7.30
C LEU A 21 0.33 1.27 -6.42
N LYS A 22 0.41 2.57 -6.15
CA LYS A 22 -0.64 3.32 -5.45
C LYS A 22 -1.98 3.26 -6.19
N GLN A 23 -1.96 3.29 -7.52
CA GLN A 23 -3.18 3.20 -8.35
C GLN A 23 -3.84 1.82 -8.29
N LEU A 24 -3.14 0.79 -7.78
CA LEU A 24 -3.70 -0.54 -7.56
C LEU A 24 -4.38 -0.69 -6.17
N LEU A 25 -4.29 0.32 -5.29
CA LEU A 25 -4.93 0.26 -3.97
C LEU A 25 -6.47 0.39 -4.05
N PRO A 26 -7.05 1.32 -4.83
CA PRO A 26 -8.49 1.35 -5.04
C PRO A 26 -8.88 0.30 -6.08
N ASP A 27 -9.92 -0.49 -5.82
CA ASP A 27 -10.55 -1.31 -6.86
C ASP A 27 -11.55 -0.45 -7.67
N GLU A 28 -11.06 0.67 -8.21
CA GLU A 28 -11.86 1.60 -9.00
C GLU A 28 -11.84 1.23 -10.48
N PRO A 29 -13.00 1.28 -11.19
CA PRO A 29 -13.05 1.09 -12.62
C PRO A 29 -12.12 2.08 -13.34
N GLY A 30 -11.13 1.56 -14.08
CA GLY A 30 -10.14 2.36 -14.80
C GLY A 30 -8.72 2.30 -14.23
N SER A 31 -8.50 1.60 -13.12
CA SER A 31 -7.17 1.31 -12.60
C SER A 31 -6.37 0.45 -13.59
N PRO A 32 -5.07 0.75 -13.81
CA PRO A 32 -4.24 -0.02 -14.75
C PRO A 32 -4.07 -1.46 -14.26
N SER A 33 -4.05 -2.42 -15.19
CA SER A 33 -3.76 -3.81 -14.80
C SER A 33 -2.29 -3.97 -14.38
N GLN A 34 -1.97 -5.04 -13.64
CA GLN A 34 -0.57 -5.38 -13.32
C GLN A 34 0.25 -5.60 -14.60
N ALA A 35 -0.37 -6.08 -15.68
CA ALA A 35 0.25 -6.25 -17.00
C ALA A 35 0.61 -4.90 -17.64
N ASP A 36 -0.29 -3.91 -17.57
CA ASP A 36 -0.02 -2.57 -18.11
C ASP A 36 1.13 -1.89 -17.35
N ILE A 37 1.15 -2.03 -16.02
CA ILE A 37 2.23 -1.50 -15.19
C ILE A 37 3.57 -2.18 -15.52
N ALA A 38 3.56 -3.51 -15.68
CA ALA A 38 4.74 -4.28 -16.04
C ALA A 38 5.33 -3.80 -17.37
N ALA A 39 4.49 -3.63 -18.40
CA ALA A 39 4.89 -3.11 -19.69
C ALA A 39 5.47 -1.68 -19.60
N ARG A 40 4.81 -0.78 -18.85
CA ARG A 40 5.27 0.61 -18.66
C ARG A 40 6.64 0.71 -17.99
N LEU A 41 6.94 -0.20 -17.07
CA LEU A 41 8.19 -0.20 -16.30
C LEU A 41 9.27 -1.11 -16.87
N GLY A 42 9.01 -1.83 -17.98
CA GLY A 42 9.93 -2.83 -18.51
C GLY A 42 10.18 -3.98 -17.54
N MET A 43 9.21 -4.29 -16.69
CA MET A 43 9.26 -5.35 -15.68
C MET A 43 8.40 -6.54 -16.10
N THR A 44 8.58 -7.68 -15.43
CA THR A 44 7.65 -8.81 -15.59
C THR A 44 6.42 -8.62 -14.70
N GLU A 45 5.28 -9.17 -15.11
CA GLU A 45 4.06 -9.16 -14.29
C GLU A 45 4.29 -9.76 -12.90
N ASN A 46 5.09 -10.82 -12.81
CA ASN A 46 5.45 -11.43 -11.53
C ASN A 46 6.26 -10.48 -10.64
N ALA A 47 7.14 -9.66 -11.22
CA ALA A 47 7.87 -8.65 -10.47
C ALA A 47 6.94 -7.56 -9.92
N ILE A 48 5.95 -7.13 -10.71
CA ILE A 48 4.91 -6.18 -10.26
C ILE A 48 4.05 -6.79 -9.16
N ARG A 49 3.60 -8.04 -9.30
CA ARG A 49 2.82 -8.75 -8.28
C ARG A 49 3.55 -8.81 -6.94
N GLN A 50 4.82 -9.17 -6.96
CA GLN A 50 5.66 -9.21 -5.76
C GLN A 50 5.92 -7.82 -5.17
N ALA A 51 6.16 -6.82 -6.02
CA ALA A 51 6.33 -5.44 -5.58
C ALA A 51 5.05 -4.91 -4.92
N PHE A 52 3.89 -5.19 -5.51
CA PHE A 52 2.59 -4.79 -4.95
C PHE A 52 2.29 -5.47 -3.62
N TYR A 53 2.62 -6.76 -3.48
CA TYR A 53 2.50 -7.45 -2.20
C TYR A 53 3.33 -6.78 -1.09
N ARG A 54 4.62 -6.49 -1.38
CA ARG A 54 5.49 -5.78 -0.42
C ARG A 54 4.99 -4.36 -0.13
N PHE A 55 4.49 -3.66 -1.14
CA PHE A 55 3.88 -2.35 -0.99
C PHE A 55 2.69 -2.39 -0.04
N ARG A 56 1.75 -3.33 -0.20
CA ARG A 56 0.60 -3.51 0.70
C ARG A 56 1.02 -3.84 2.13
N GLN A 57 1.99 -4.75 2.31
CA GLN A 57 2.52 -5.08 3.64
C GLN A 57 3.10 -3.85 4.34
N ARG A 58 3.92 -3.05 3.65
CA ARG A 58 4.50 -1.83 4.23
C ARG A 58 3.44 -0.77 4.50
N TYR A 59 2.49 -0.60 3.59
CA TYR A 59 1.32 0.25 3.78
C TYR A 59 0.61 -0.15 5.08
N GLN A 60 0.20 -1.40 5.24
CA GLN A 60 -0.48 -1.86 6.47
C GLN A 60 0.35 -1.66 7.75
N SER A 61 1.67 -1.87 7.71
CA SER A 61 2.56 -1.60 8.85
C SER A 61 2.50 -0.14 9.27
N LEU A 62 2.65 0.78 8.31
CA LEU A 62 2.61 2.22 8.57
C LEU A 62 1.21 2.67 9.05
N LEU A 63 0.15 2.03 8.56
CA LEU A 63 -1.21 2.28 9.03
C LEU A 63 -1.36 1.91 10.50
N ARG A 64 -0.91 0.70 10.87
CA ARG A 64 -0.91 0.21 12.26
C ARG A 64 -0.06 1.10 13.17
N GLU A 65 1.10 1.58 12.71
CA GLU A 65 1.94 2.53 13.46
C GLU A 65 1.20 3.85 13.72
N GLU A 66 0.62 4.50 12.69
CA GLU A 66 -0.09 5.77 12.88
C GLU A 66 -1.30 5.65 13.80
N ILE A 67 -2.03 4.54 13.66
CA ILE A 67 -3.14 4.17 14.53
C ILE A 67 -2.69 3.99 15.98
N ALA A 68 -1.65 3.19 16.24
CA ALA A 68 -1.13 2.96 17.58
C ALA A 68 -0.63 4.25 18.25
N HIS A 69 -0.11 5.19 17.46
CA HIS A 69 0.33 6.50 17.94
C HIS A 69 -0.82 7.47 18.24
N THR A 70 -2.00 7.28 17.65
CA THR A 70 -3.16 8.18 17.82
C THR A 70 -4.18 7.66 18.82
N VAL A 71 -4.17 6.37 19.15
CA VAL A 71 -5.03 5.77 20.17
C VAL A 71 -4.36 5.84 21.54
N ALA A 72 -4.66 6.88 22.31
CA ALA A 72 -4.19 7.06 23.68
C ALA A 72 -5.01 6.29 24.75
N THR A 73 -5.98 5.45 24.35
CA THR A 73 -6.78 4.63 25.28
C THR A 73 -7.10 3.25 24.69
N PRO A 74 -6.70 2.12 25.30
CA PRO A 74 -6.55 0.84 24.58
C PRO A 74 -7.83 -0.03 24.48
N GLY A 75 -8.98 0.45 24.97
CA GLY A 75 -10.12 -0.42 25.28
C GLY A 75 -10.95 -0.91 24.09
N ASP A 76 -11.38 0.00 23.21
CA ASP A 76 -12.42 -0.32 22.20
C ASP A 76 -11.96 -0.12 20.74
N ILE A 77 -10.87 0.62 20.51
CA ILE A 77 -10.49 1.01 19.14
C ILE A 77 -9.76 -0.14 18.43
N GLU A 78 -9.08 -1.03 19.16
CA GLU A 78 -8.21 -2.05 18.57
C GLU A 78 -8.98 -3.12 17.76
N ASP A 79 -10.22 -3.43 18.18
CA ASP A 79 -11.13 -4.33 17.47
C ASP A 79 -11.70 -3.67 16.20
N GLU A 80 -12.08 -2.39 16.26
CA GLU A 80 -12.57 -1.62 15.11
C GLU A 80 -11.46 -1.33 14.08
N LEU A 81 -10.22 -1.16 14.52
CA LEU A 81 -9.06 -1.00 13.65
C LEU A 81 -8.65 -2.32 13.01
N ARG A 82 -8.68 -3.42 13.76
CA ARG A 82 -8.53 -4.76 13.18
C ARG A 82 -9.63 -5.04 12.16
N HIS A 83 -10.86 -4.62 12.42
CA HIS A 83 -11.97 -4.73 11.48
C HIS A 83 -11.74 -3.88 10.22
N LEU A 84 -11.35 -2.61 10.36
CA LEU A 84 -11.06 -1.73 9.23
C LEU A 84 -9.89 -2.23 8.38
N ILE A 85 -8.83 -2.74 9.02
CA ILE A 85 -7.69 -3.34 8.32
C ILE A 85 -8.12 -4.63 7.60
N ALA A 86 -8.92 -5.48 8.25
CA ALA A 86 -9.44 -6.71 7.65
C ALA A 86 -10.37 -6.43 6.45
N VAL A 87 -11.16 -5.36 6.50
CA VAL A 87 -12.02 -4.92 5.39
C VAL A 87 -11.18 -4.37 4.22
N LEU A 88 -10.03 -3.75 4.49
CA LEU A 88 -9.06 -3.33 3.46
C LEU A 88 -8.14 -4.48 2.98
N GLU A 89 -8.21 -5.64 3.62
CA GLU A 89 -7.51 -6.88 3.25
C GLU A 89 -8.33 -7.78 2.33
N ALA A 90 -9.65 -7.59 2.24
CA ALA A 90 -10.57 -8.31 1.33
C ALA A 90 -10.57 -7.70 -0.09
#